data_AF-A0A1B6YD78-F1
#
_entry.id   AF-A0A1B6YD78-F1
#
_cell.length_a   1.000
_cell.length_b   1.000
_cell.length_c   1.000
_cell.angle_alpha   90.00
_cell.angle_beta   90.00
_cell.angle_gamma   90.00
#
_symmetry.space_group_name_H-M   'P 1'
#
loop_
_entity.id
_entity.type
_entity.pdbx_description
1 polymer ?
#
loop_
_entity_poly.entity_id
_entity_poly.type
_entity_poly.pdbx_seq_one_letter_code
_entity_poly.pdbx_strand_id
1 'polypeptide(L)'
;MKNNIRILILLPVFFLMACSTTTWIVESQEEVDRGDYKLLESKLFLQKTGTVTPELPVAQFKLKSANTFEYALRIKTNRYIQRYRPRLGYMALGISAAALGGYTALEFSDPNKQGQQIALLGASSALLGISFLNMKPIGDPQPTGETRLLRKTGDYVDTDTLDAAVNTPQNASYLIHYNDQVLVEKNNVSLSQNSLTVNFLEELNPDIFPGQEDIFIELDVTFNDSLYNYEVPIKSIFDPFVVVKTTVTALRNQARISSNNILTDLAQGSQLKLVEAQGDWIKVLYGISENWVSSSDVDIIWRPSQFSRELSVVAIPNVPFGSVDVERDIPSLAEEDRSRWGFIIANQAYEGDLPEKAYAHRDGQLIEKYMNDALGIVPTQTIKFQDISGNQTAVNGFNRLVSRINNRQVDLMVYLNGYAEIDPRTDKVYFLGTTSDSAASRIDLNSLLDGFANLPVQNLTIIADIDFIRGSSKQNSLDLLAATITNQIPNSTVVFASSTDQRSYIYAEPNGVQKRHTIFTYFLADALKKGNVNWADIRSYLDRNVSFTSRSIFNAAQDIRFFGSDSLSLID
;
A
#
# COMPACT_ATOMS: atom_id res chain seq x y z
N MET A 1 -89.55 -17.79 88.73
CA MET A 1 -88.86 -19.09 88.91
C MET A 1 -88.11 -19.43 87.63
N LYS A 2 -86.80 -19.71 87.77
CA LYS A 2 -85.92 -20.50 86.88
C LYS A 2 -85.64 -20.02 85.45
N ASN A 3 -84.41 -19.50 85.28
CA ASN A 3 -83.36 -19.96 84.35
C ASN A 3 -83.78 -20.58 83.00
N ASN A 4 -83.32 -19.99 81.89
CA ASN A 4 -82.12 -20.48 81.20
C ASN A 4 -81.76 -19.62 79.97
N ILE A 5 -80.56 -19.05 80.03
CA ILE A 5 -79.80 -18.49 78.92
C ILE A 5 -79.17 -19.66 78.15
N ARG A 6 -79.28 -19.66 76.81
CA ARG A 6 -78.35 -20.38 75.92
C ARG A 6 -77.87 -19.47 74.80
N ILE A 7 -76.65 -19.01 75.02
CA ILE A 7 -75.57 -18.53 74.15
C ILE A 7 -75.85 -18.71 72.64
N LEU A 8 -75.93 -17.58 71.94
CA LEU A 8 -75.82 -17.48 70.49
C LEU A 8 -74.35 -17.20 70.14
N ILE A 9 -73.66 -18.19 69.57
CA ILE A 9 -72.36 -17.99 68.92
C ILE A 9 -72.64 -17.33 67.57
N LEU A 10 -72.29 -16.04 67.44
CA LEU A 10 -72.36 -15.33 66.17
C LEU A 10 -70.98 -14.74 65.85
N LEU A 11 -70.30 -15.42 64.94
CA LEU A 11 -69.29 -14.96 63.96
C LEU A 11 -68.42 -13.72 64.28
N PRO A 12 -67.08 -13.84 64.11
CA PRO A 12 -66.29 -12.76 63.54
C PRO A 12 -65.55 -13.24 62.29
N VAL A 13 -66.18 -13.15 61.12
CA VAL A 13 -65.49 -13.33 59.81
C VAL A 13 -65.13 -11.98 59.17
N PHE A 14 -65.52 -10.84 59.76
CA PHE A 14 -65.37 -9.52 59.12
C PHE A 14 -64.10 -8.70 59.44
N PHE A 15 -63.14 -9.22 60.23
CA PHE A 15 -61.91 -8.49 60.59
C PHE A 15 -60.63 -8.94 59.87
N LEU A 16 -60.75 -9.59 58.71
CA LEU A 16 -59.61 -9.92 57.84
C LEU A 16 -59.32 -8.85 56.76
N MET A 17 -59.74 -7.59 56.95
CA MET A 17 -59.32 -6.52 56.05
C MET A 17 -57.85 -6.21 56.30
N ALA A 18 -56.99 -6.62 55.37
CA ALA A 18 -55.59 -6.24 55.33
C ALA A 18 -55.49 -4.70 55.29
N CYS A 19 -54.91 -4.11 56.33
CA CYS A 19 -54.62 -2.69 56.34
C CYS A 19 -53.41 -2.42 55.43
N SER A 20 -53.53 -1.44 54.55
CA SER A 20 -52.42 -0.95 53.72
C SER A 20 -51.93 0.40 54.24
N THR A 21 -50.62 0.57 54.34
CA THR A 21 -50.01 1.89 54.60
C THR A 21 -49.19 2.32 53.38
N THR A 22 -49.06 3.64 53.20
CA THR A 22 -48.22 4.21 52.15
C THR A 22 -47.03 4.91 52.78
N THR A 23 -45.83 4.63 52.28
CA THR A 23 -44.58 5.27 52.73
C THR A 23 -43.78 5.80 51.53
N TRP A 24 -43.08 6.91 51.73
CA TRP A 24 -42.11 7.42 50.76
C TRP A 24 -40.73 6.90 51.17
N ILE A 25 -40.05 6.23 50.24
CA ILE A 25 -38.72 5.68 50.44
C ILE A 25 -37.74 6.43 49.54
N VAL A 26 -36.60 6.83 50.09
CA VAL A 26 -35.51 7.45 49.33
C VAL A 26 -34.88 6.40 48.44
N GLU A 27 -34.94 6.63 47.14
CA GLU A 27 -34.39 5.71 46.14
C GLU A 27 -32.98 6.14 45.73
N SER A 28 -32.76 7.46 45.57
CA SER A 28 -31.45 8.04 45.26
C SER A 28 -31.29 9.38 45.98
N GLN A 29 -30.08 9.67 46.46
CA GLN A 29 -29.73 10.95 47.08
C GLN A 29 -29.08 11.93 46.09
N GLU A 30 -28.73 11.44 44.90
CA GLU A 30 -28.02 12.17 43.84
C GLU A 30 -28.76 11.99 42.50
N GLU A 31 -30.08 12.22 42.48
CA GLU A 31 -30.84 12.21 41.22
C GLU A 31 -30.67 13.56 40.51
N VAL A 32 -30.29 13.52 39.23
CA VAL A 32 -30.17 14.72 38.38
C VAL A 32 -31.56 15.21 37.94
N ASP A 33 -31.94 16.42 38.37
CA ASP A 33 -33.16 17.08 37.90
C ASP A 33 -32.91 17.74 36.54
N ARG A 34 -33.19 17.02 35.45
CA ARG A 34 -33.01 17.54 34.08
C ARG A 34 -33.97 18.68 33.71
N GLY A 35 -34.97 19.00 34.55
CA GLY A 35 -35.87 20.13 34.36
C GLY A 35 -35.37 21.44 34.96
N ASP A 36 -34.43 21.38 35.91
CA ASP A 36 -33.84 22.52 36.62
C ASP A 36 -32.37 22.67 36.20
N TYR A 37 -32.14 23.40 35.12
CA TYR A 37 -30.83 23.54 34.49
C TYR A 37 -30.45 24.99 34.20
N LYS A 38 -29.14 25.24 34.14
CA LYS A 38 -28.53 26.52 33.77
C LYS A 38 -27.42 26.29 32.75
N LEU A 39 -27.47 26.98 31.61
CA LEU A 39 -26.35 26.99 30.66
C LEU A 39 -25.20 27.80 31.26
N LEU A 40 -24.03 27.17 31.41
CA LEU A 40 -22.82 27.80 31.92
C LEU A 40 -21.96 28.35 30.79
N GLU A 41 -21.75 27.54 29.76
CA GLU A 41 -20.83 27.84 28.65
C GLU A 41 -21.36 27.22 27.35
N SER A 42 -21.16 27.91 26.24
CA SER A 42 -21.38 27.38 24.89
C SER A 42 -20.14 27.66 24.05
N LYS A 43 -19.41 26.59 23.70
CA LYS A 43 -18.20 26.69 22.89
C LYS A 43 -18.43 26.12 21.50
N LEU A 44 -18.21 26.94 20.48
CA LEU A 44 -18.22 26.50 19.10
C LEU A 44 -16.90 25.79 18.75
N PHE A 45 -16.98 24.69 18.02
CA PHE A 45 -15.82 23.94 17.58
C PHE A 45 -16.10 23.22 16.25
N LEU A 46 -15.03 22.83 15.55
CA LEU A 46 -15.13 22.07 14.31
C LEU A 46 -14.95 20.58 14.57
N GLN A 47 -15.82 19.76 13.99
CA GLN A 47 -15.69 18.30 14.00
C GLN A 47 -15.52 17.78 12.58
N LYS A 48 -14.43 17.03 12.32
CA LYS A 48 -14.22 16.34 11.04
C LYS A 48 -15.36 15.33 10.81
N THR A 49 -15.94 15.36 9.61
CA THR A 49 -17.01 14.46 9.19
C THR A 49 -16.61 13.72 7.91
N GLY A 50 -16.89 12.43 7.87
CA GLY A 50 -16.54 11.58 6.73
C GLY A 50 -15.06 11.23 6.66
N THR A 51 -14.71 10.50 5.61
CA THR A 51 -13.34 10.08 5.30
C THR A 51 -12.96 10.63 3.94
N VAL A 52 -11.71 11.06 3.80
CA VAL A 52 -11.14 11.48 2.52
C VAL A 52 -10.91 10.21 1.69
N THR A 53 -11.40 10.17 0.46
CA THR A 53 -11.15 9.07 -0.48
C THR A 53 -10.78 9.62 -1.86
N PRO A 54 -10.10 8.87 -2.74
CA PRO A 54 -9.75 9.37 -4.08
C PRO A 54 -10.96 9.80 -4.92
N GLU A 55 -12.14 9.20 -4.69
CA GLU A 55 -13.40 9.59 -5.33
C GLU A 55 -14.03 10.84 -4.72
N LEU A 56 -13.81 11.07 -3.43
CA LEU A 56 -14.23 12.26 -2.69
C LEU A 56 -13.06 12.84 -1.88
N PRO A 57 -12.08 13.48 -2.56
CA PRO A 57 -10.84 13.96 -1.95
C PRO A 57 -11.08 15.31 -1.27
N VAL A 58 -12.02 15.31 -0.32
CA VAL A 58 -12.53 16.50 0.35
C VAL A 58 -12.56 16.25 1.84
N ALA A 59 -11.89 17.10 2.62
CA ALA A 59 -12.05 17.11 4.07
C ALA A 59 -13.20 18.05 4.44
N GLN A 60 -14.19 17.53 5.17
CA GLN A 60 -15.33 18.30 5.64
C GLN A 60 -15.30 18.41 7.16
N PHE A 61 -15.54 19.62 7.66
CA PHE A 61 -15.65 19.90 9.09
C PHE A 61 -16.98 20.57 9.38
N LYS A 62 -17.79 19.96 10.23
CA LYS A 62 -19.09 20.51 10.64
C LYS A 62 -18.93 21.32 11.91
N LEU A 63 -19.59 22.48 11.96
CA LEU A 63 -19.64 23.33 13.14
C LEU A 63 -20.56 22.70 14.20
N LYS A 64 -20.00 22.50 15.39
CA LYS A 64 -20.67 21.95 16.56
C LYS A 64 -20.64 22.96 17.70
N SER A 65 -21.60 22.84 18.62
CA SER A 65 -21.62 23.58 19.87
C SER A 65 -21.54 22.59 21.03
N ALA A 66 -20.53 22.74 21.88
CA ALA A 66 -20.46 22.08 23.18
C ALA A 66 -21.13 22.99 24.21
N ASN A 67 -22.31 22.58 24.69
CA ASN A 67 -23.10 23.32 25.66
C ASN A 67 -22.98 22.68 27.03
N THR A 68 -22.37 23.39 27.97
CA THR A 68 -22.16 22.93 29.34
C THR A 68 -23.32 23.39 30.20
N PHE A 69 -24.08 22.45 30.75
CA PHE A 69 -25.23 22.70 31.61
C PHE A 69 -24.93 22.29 33.05
N GLU A 70 -25.37 23.12 34.00
CA GLU A 70 -25.44 22.80 35.42
C GLU A 70 -26.88 22.39 35.77
N TYR A 71 -27.05 21.18 36.29
CA TYR A 71 -28.30 20.62 36.76
C TYR A 71 -28.32 20.53 38.28
N ALA A 72 -29.48 20.74 38.90
CA ALA A 72 -29.63 20.52 40.33
C ALA A 72 -29.70 19.01 40.66
N LEU A 73 -28.85 18.53 41.59
CA LEU A 73 -29.02 17.23 42.22
C LEU A 73 -30.09 17.31 43.31
N ARG A 74 -31.02 16.34 43.33
CA ARG A 74 -32.11 16.28 44.30
C ARG A 74 -32.29 14.86 44.83
N ILE A 75 -32.88 14.75 46.02
CA ILE A 75 -33.25 13.45 46.59
C ILE A 75 -34.50 12.95 45.87
N LYS A 76 -34.42 11.78 45.25
CA LYS A 76 -35.55 11.08 44.65
C LYS A 76 -36.21 10.16 45.65
N THR A 77 -37.52 10.30 45.78
CA THR A 77 -38.35 9.44 46.62
C THR A 77 -39.45 8.80 45.80
N ASN A 78 -39.66 7.51 46.03
CA ASN A 78 -40.75 6.76 45.42
C ASN A 78 -41.75 6.37 46.49
N ARG A 79 -43.03 6.39 46.14
CA ARG A 79 -44.09 5.96 47.05
C ARG A 79 -44.33 4.47 46.91
N TYR A 80 -44.28 3.78 48.03
CA TYR A 80 -44.56 2.34 48.15
C TYR A 80 -45.81 2.09 48.97
N ILE A 81 -46.49 1.00 48.66
CA ILE A 81 -47.61 0.47 49.44
C ILE A 81 -47.18 -0.84 50.08
N GLN A 82 -47.35 -0.93 51.41
CA GLN A 82 -47.14 -2.16 52.17
C GLN A 82 -48.48 -2.65 52.70
N ARG A 83 -48.79 -3.93 52.42
CA ARG A 83 -49.95 -4.61 53.01
C ARG A 83 -49.54 -5.30 54.30
N TYR A 84 -50.42 -5.28 55.29
CA TYR A 84 -50.22 -5.91 56.59
C TYR A 84 -51.33 -6.92 56.89
N ARG A 85 -50.97 -8.01 57.58
CA ARG A 85 -51.93 -8.96 58.17
C ARG A 85 -51.82 -9.01 59.69
N PRO A 86 -52.93 -9.26 60.41
CA PRO A 86 -52.90 -9.52 61.84
C PRO A 86 -52.03 -10.75 62.15
N ARG A 87 -51.27 -10.70 63.26
CA ARG A 87 -50.60 -11.88 63.79
C ARG A 87 -51.60 -12.67 64.63
N LEU A 88 -52.16 -13.73 64.07
CA LEU A 88 -53.23 -14.52 64.71
C LEU A 88 -52.90 -14.96 66.15
N GLY A 89 -51.65 -15.31 66.44
CA GLY A 89 -51.23 -15.68 67.80
C GLY A 89 -51.36 -14.53 68.81
N TYR A 90 -51.00 -13.30 68.44
CA TYR A 90 -51.14 -12.13 69.31
C TYR A 90 -52.60 -11.74 69.48
N MET A 91 -53.39 -11.79 68.39
CA MET A 91 -54.83 -11.55 68.43
C MET A 91 -55.54 -12.56 69.33
N ALA A 92 -55.18 -13.85 69.25
CA ALA A 92 -55.71 -14.90 70.10
C ALA A 92 -55.35 -14.70 71.58
N LEU A 93 -54.11 -14.29 71.88
CA LEU A 93 -53.68 -13.95 73.23
C LEU A 93 -54.44 -12.72 73.77
N GLY A 94 -54.62 -11.68 72.96
CA GLY A 94 -55.38 -10.49 73.33
C GLY A 94 -56.85 -10.78 73.62
N ILE A 95 -57.51 -11.54 72.75
CA ILE A 95 -58.90 -11.99 72.95
C ILE A 95 -59.01 -12.84 74.21
N SER A 96 -58.08 -13.79 74.41
CA SER A 96 -58.08 -14.66 75.59
C SER A 96 -57.85 -13.87 76.89
N ALA A 97 -56.87 -12.96 76.91
CA ALA A 97 -56.58 -12.11 78.06
C ALA A 97 -57.74 -11.14 78.37
N ALA A 98 -58.41 -10.62 77.33
CA ALA A 98 -59.57 -9.77 77.49
C ALA A 98 -60.78 -10.55 78.02
N ALA A 99 -61.01 -11.77 77.53
CA ALA A 99 -62.08 -12.65 78.00
C ALA A 99 -61.84 -13.07 79.46
N LEU A 100 -60.62 -13.48 79.80
CA LEU A 100 -60.25 -13.85 81.17
C LEU A 100 -60.34 -12.66 82.12
N GLY A 101 -59.75 -11.51 81.77
CA GLY A 101 -59.79 -10.32 82.61
C GLY A 101 -61.19 -9.69 82.72
N GLY A 102 -62.01 -9.80 81.66
CA GLY A 102 -63.42 -9.43 81.70
C GLY A 102 -64.25 -10.37 82.60
N TYR A 103 -64.00 -11.68 82.53
CA TYR A 103 -64.63 -12.67 83.39
C TYR A 103 -64.25 -12.47 84.87
N THR A 104 -62.95 -12.30 85.17
CA THR A 104 -62.50 -12.06 86.55
C THR A 104 -62.99 -10.72 87.10
N ALA A 105 -63.14 -9.70 86.25
CA ALA A 105 -63.78 -8.45 86.63
C ALA A 105 -65.26 -8.62 87.04
N LEU A 106 -65.97 -9.59 86.49
CA LEU A 106 -67.38 -9.88 86.84
C LEU A 106 -67.52 -10.64 88.18
N GLU A 107 -66.48 -11.33 88.65
CA GLU A 107 -66.47 -12.01 89.96
C GLU A 107 -66.27 -11.04 91.15
N PHE A 108 -65.75 -9.84 90.91
CA PHE A 108 -65.69 -8.79 91.93
C PHE A 108 -67.06 -8.13 92.14
N SER A 109 -67.93 -8.76 92.95
CA SER A 109 -69.30 -8.31 93.26
C SER A 109 -69.41 -7.45 94.54
N ASP A 110 -68.30 -7.14 95.22
CA ASP A 110 -68.27 -6.42 96.48
C ASP A 110 -68.17 -4.89 96.24
N PRO A 111 -69.10 -4.05 96.77
CA PRO A 111 -69.14 -2.61 96.47
C PRO A 111 -67.87 -1.82 96.84
N ASN A 112 -67.01 -2.35 97.73
CA ASN A 112 -65.74 -1.70 98.09
C ASN A 112 -64.58 -1.97 97.10
N LYS A 113 -64.80 -2.69 95.99
CA LYS A 113 -63.76 -3.06 95.00
C LYS A 113 -64.00 -2.57 93.57
N GLN A 114 -64.93 -1.62 93.39
CA GLN A 114 -65.36 -1.11 92.08
C GLN A 114 -64.22 -0.51 91.23
N GLY A 115 -63.22 0.12 91.86
CA GLY A 115 -62.04 0.64 91.16
C GLY A 115 -61.14 -0.45 90.54
N GLN A 116 -61.06 -1.63 91.17
CA GLN A 116 -60.29 -2.77 90.66
C GLN A 116 -60.99 -3.42 89.47
N GLN A 117 -62.33 -3.48 89.49
CA GLN A 117 -63.15 -3.96 88.39
C GLN A 117 -62.99 -3.07 87.13
N ILE A 118 -63.07 -1.74 87.29
CA ILE A 118 -62.88 -0.79 86.18
C ILE A 118 -61.44 -0.87 85.65
N ALA A 119 -60.44 -0.98 86.53
CA ALA A 119 -59.04 -1.13 86.13
C ALA A 119 -58.81 -2.41 85.33
N LEU A 120 -59.40 -3.54 85.74
CA LEU A 120 -59.29 -4.80 85.00
C LEU A 120 -60.00 -4.73 83.64
N LEU A 121 -61.22 -4.19 83.57
CA LEU A 121 -61.93 -4.02 82.29
C LEU A 121 -61.17 -3.07 81.34
N GLY A 122 -60.59 -1.99 81.89
CA GLY A 122 -59.73 -1.07 81.14
C GLY A 122 -58.47 -1.77 80.63
N ALA A 123 -57.79 -2.54 81.48
CA ALA A 123 -56.61 -3.31 81.10
C ALA A 123 -56.93 -4.39 80.05
N SER A 124 -58.02 -5.13 80.21
CA SER A 124 -58.50 -6.12 79.24
C SER A 124 -58.84 -5.50 77.89
N SER A 125 -59.51 -4.36 77.88
CA SER A 125 -59.84 -3.63 76.64
C SER A 125 -58.58 -3.08 75.97
N ALA A 126 -57.63 -2.58 76.75
CA ALA A 126 -56.33 -2.13 76.24
C ALA A 126 -55.51 -3.28 75.65
N LEU A 127 -55.46 -4.44 76.32
CA LEU A 127 -54.78 -5.65 75.83
C LEU A 127 -55.43 -6.16 74.54
N LEU A 128 -56.77 -6.12 74.45
CA LEU A 128 -57.48 -6.43 73.22
C LEU A 128 -57.08 -5.45 72.11
N GLY A 129 -57.12 -4.14 72.37
CA GLY A 129 -56.73 -3.11 71.40
C GLY A 129 -55.29 -3.26 70.91
N ILE A 130 -54.33 -3.44 71.83
CA ILE A 130 -52.90 -3.64 71.52
C ILE A 130 -52.69 -4.89 70.68
N SER A 131 -53.48 -5.95 70.89
CA SER A 131 -53.37 -7.18 70.11
C SER A 131 -53.65 -6.99 68.62
N PHE A 132 -54.52 -6.03 68.25
CA PHE A 132 -54.80 -5.67 66.86
C PHE A 132 -53.77 -4.70 66.25
N LEU A 133 -52.95 -4.03 67.07
CA LEU A 133 -51.88 -3.16 66.59
C LEU A 133 -50.62 -3.93 66.16
N ASN A 134 -50.44 -5.18 66.61
CA ASN A 134 -49.29 -6.00 66.26
C ASN A 134 -49.50 -6.77 64.94
N MET A 135 -49.29 -6.09 63.82
CA MET A 135 -49.42 -6.65 62.47
C MET A 135 -48.07 -7.07 61.87
N LYS A 136 -48.08 -8.03 60.93
CA LYS A 136 -46.88 -8.44 60.16
C LYS A 136 -47.03 -7.97 58.70
N PRO A 137 -45.97 -7.39 58.09
CA PRO A 137 -45.99 -7.08 56.66
C PRO A 137 -46.16 -8.35 55.82
N ILE A 138 -46.87 -8.22 54.70
CA ILE A 138 -47.10 -9.27 53.70
C ILE A 138 -46.28 -8.92 52.45
N GLY A 139 -45.26 -9.72 52.16
CA GLY A 139 -44.38 -9.53 51.02
C GLY A 139 -43.58 -8.22 51.07
N ASP A 140 -42.85 -7.96 50.00
CA ASP A 140 -42.05 -6.74 49.84
C ASP A 140 -42.92 -5.55 49.43
N PRO A 141 -42.55 -4.31 49.83
CA PRO A 141 -43.26 -3.10 49.45
C PRO A 141 -43.40 -2.98 47.93
N GLN A 142 -44.59 -2.63 47.44
CA GLN A 142 -44.83 -2.49 46.00
C GLN A 142 -44.81 -1.02 45.58
N PRO A 143 -44.07 -0.65 44.52
CA PRO A 143 -44.01 0.73 44.05
C PRO A 143 -45.34 1.14 43.44
N THR A 144 -45.75 2.39 43.68
CA THR A 144 -46.98 2.97 43.10
C THR A 144 -46.75 3.62 41.74
N GLY A 145 -45.48 3.83 41.35
CA GLY A 145 -45.11 4.63 40.19
C GLY A 145 -45.09 6.15 40.45
N GLU A 146 -45.58 6.61 41.61
CA GLU A 146 -45.45 8.02 42.00
C GLU A 146 -44.03 8.30 42.51
N THR A 147 -43.36 9.26 41.87
CA THR A 147 -42.03 9.73 42.22
C THR A 147 -42.06 11.21 42.58
N ARG A 148 -41.16 11.64 43.47
CA ARG A 148 -40.98 13.04 43.85
C ARG A 148 -39.50 13.36 44.02
N LEU A 149 -39.10 14.50 43.45
CA LEU A 149 -37.81 15.14 43.72
C LEU A 149 -37.98 16.10 44.89
N LEU A 150 -37.11 15.99 45.89
CA LEU A 150 -37.14 16.82 47.09
C LEU A 150 -36.10 17.93 47.00
N ARG A 151 -35.52 18.34 48.14
CA ARG A 151 -34.55 19.43 48.25
C ARG A 151 -33.31 19.20 47.39
N LYS A 152 -32.70 20.30 46.93
CA LYS A 152 -31.37 20.31 46.29
C LYS A 152 -30.31 19.78 47.25
N THR A 153 -29.50 18.85 46.78
CA THR A 153 -28.38 18.23 47.51
C THR A 153 -27.03 18.61 46.92
N GLY A 154 -26.97 19.08 45.68
CA GLY A 154 -25.74 19.51 45.01
C GLY A 154 -25.99 19.97 43.59
N ASP A 155 -24.91 20.06 42.82
CA ASP A 155 -24.89 20.44 41.41
C ASP A 155 -24.21 19.35 40.58
N TYR A 156 -24.73 19.10 39.38
CA TYR A 156 -24.19 18.16 38.42
C TYR A 156 -23.95 18.89 37.10
N VAL A 157 -22.71 18.85 36.61
CA VAL A 157 -22.34 19.50 35.35
C VAL A 157 -22.20 18.45 34.27
N ASP A 158 -22.85 18.70 33.14
CA ASP A 158 -22.83 17.82 31.96
C ASP A 158 -22.62 18.67 30.70
N THR A 159 -21.95 18.12 29.70
CA THR A 159 -21.68 18.81 28.43
C THR A 159 -22.31 18.04 27.28
N ASP A 160 -23.23 18.69 26.57
CA ASP A 160 -23.86 18.11 25.39
C ASP A 160 -23.28 18.71 24.11
N THR A 161 -23.07 17.86 23.10
CA THR A 161 -22.53 18.25 21.79
C THR A 161 -23.62 18.20 20.73
N LEU A 162 -24.03 19.37 20.26
CA LEU A 162 -25.10 19.52 19.27
C LEU A 162 -24.59 20.18 17.99
N ASP A 163 -25.37 20.05 16.92
CA ASP A 163 -25.16 20.87 15.71
C ASP A 163 -25.35 22.35 16.07
N ALA A 164 -24.37 23.18 15.73
CA ALA A 164 -24.45 24.60 16.03
C ALA A 164 -25.47 25.29 15.13
N ALA A 165 -26.37 26.08 15.71
CA ALA A 165 -27.28 26.97 15.00
C ALA A 165 -26.81 28.41 15.22
N VAL A 166 -25.93 28.91 14.34
CA VAL A 166 -25.33 30.24 14.45
C VAL A 166 -25.87 31.15 13.35
N ASN A 167 -26.32 32.34 13.72
CA ASN A 167 -26.88 33.33 12.79
C ASN A 167 -25.82 34.28 12.19
N THR A 168 -24.59 34.24 12.70
CA THR A 168 -23.47 35.06 12.25
C THR A 168 -22.46 34.22 11.45
N PRO A 169 -21.90 34.76 10.34
CA PRO A 169 -20.86 34.09 9.59
C PRO A 169 -19.68 33.74 10.50
N GLN A 170 -19.27 32.49 10.47
CA GLN A 170 -18.09 31.99 11.15
C GLN A 170 -16.97 31.81 10.12
N ASN A 171 -15.73 32.10 10.52
CA ASN A 171 -14.56 31.95 9.66
C ASN A 171 -13.56 30.99 10.32
N ALA A 172 -12.84 30.24 9.49
CA ALA A 172 -11.71 29.40 9.89
C ALA A 172 -10.50 29.69 9.01
N SER A 173 -9.34 29.22 9.43
CA SER A 173 -8.14 29.18 8.58
C SER A 173 -7.68 27.73 8.46
N TYR A 174 -7.00 27.39 7.36
CA TYR A 174 -6.31 26.12 7.27
C TYR A 174 -4.97 26.25 6.56
N LEU A 175 -4.05 25.38 6.95
CA LEU A 175 -2.70 25.23 6.43
C LEU A 175 -2.53 23.78 6.01
N ILE A 176 -1.97 23.56 4.82
CA ILE A 176 -1.55 22.24 4.36
C ILE A 176 -0.05 22.28 4.17
N HIS A 177 0.68 21.37 4.81
CA HIS A 177 2.11 21.21 4.64
C HIS A 177 2.49 19.76 4.38
N TYR A 178 3.64 19.61 3.74
CA TYR A 178 4.29 18.34 3.47
C TYR A 178 5.73 18.44 3.90
N ASN A 179 6.13 17.66 4.91
CA ASN A 179 7.38 17.84 5.65
C ASN A 179 7.50 19.30 6.14
N ASP A 180 8.63 19.96 5.93
CA ASP A 180 8.86 21.35 6.33
C ASP A 180 8.32 22.38 5.32
N GLN A 181 7.64 21.95 4.24
CA GLN A 181 7.16 22.84 3.19
C GLN A 181 5.66 23.11 3.30
N VAL A 182 5.29 24.38 3.46
CA VAL A 182 3.90 24.83 3.32
C VAL A 182 3.48 24.76 1.86
N LEU A 183 2.44 23.99 1.58
CA LEU A 183 1.86 23.85 0.25
C LEU A 183 0.75 24.87 0.02
N VAL A 184 -0.13 25.04 1.02
CA VAL A 184 -1.30 25.91 0.95
C VAL A 184 -1.55 26.58 2.29
N GLU A 185 -1.86 27.87 2.26
CA GLU A 185 -2.30 28.63 3.41
C GLU A 185 -3.55 29.44 3.03
N LYS A 186 -4.65 29.23 3.76
CA LYS A 186 -5.89 29.98 3.58
C LYS A 186 -6.33 30.58 4.90
N ASN A 187 -6.53 31.89 4.88
CA ASN A 187 -6.95 32.66 6.04
C ASN A 187 -8.37 33.19 5.85
N ASN A 188 -9.17 33.20 6.93
CA ASN A 188 -10.53 33.76 6.97
C ASN A 188 -11.52 33.12 5.97
N VAL A 189 -11.48 31.79 5.81
CA VAL A 189 -12.43 31.03 5.01
C VAL A 189 -13.78 30.97 5.71
N SER A 190 -14.81 31.55 5.11
CA SER A 190 -16.17 31.52 5.66
C SER A 190 -16.80 30.13 5.57
N LEU A 191 -17.44 29.70 6.65
CA LEU A 191 -18.15 28.43 6.70
C LEU A 191 -19.45 28.50 5.88
N SER A 192 -19.60 27.58 4.93
CA SER A 192 -20.82 27.43 4.12
C SER A 192 -21.72 26.37 4.74
N GLN A 193 -23.00 26.69 4.98
CA GLN A 193 -23.97 25.78 5.61
C GLN A 193 -23.46 25.17 6.93
N ASN A 194 -22.76 25.98 7.76
CA ASN A 194 -22.13 25.54 9.00
C ASN A 194 -21.07 24.44 8.81
N SER A 195 -20.41 24.42 7.65
CA SER A 195 -19.29 23.52 7.37
C SER A 195 -18.12 24.22 6.69
N LEU A 196 -16.92 23.79 7.02
CA LEU A 196 -15.69 24.09 6.28
C LEU A 196 -15.39 22.89 5.37
N THR A 197 -15.03 23.19 4.13
CA THR A 197 -14.71 22.19 3.12
C THR A 197 -13.34 22.52 2.53
N VAL A 198 -12.44 21.54 2.54
CA VAL A 198 -11.11 21.65 1.93
C VAL A 198 -11.06 20.65 0.77
N ASN A 199 -11.01 21.16 -0.46
CA ASN A 199 -10.94 20.34 -1.67
C ASN A 199 -9.47 20.13 -2.07
N PHE A 200 -8.93 18.94 -1.83
CA PHE A 200 -7.51 18.68 -2.07
C PHE A 200 -7.12 18.73 -3.56
N LEU A 201 -8.04 18.43 -4.48
CA LEU A 201 -7.75 18.47 -5.92
C LEU A 201 -7.57 19.88 -6.47
N GLU A 202 -8.19 20.88 -5.83
CA GLU A 202 -8.03 22.28 -6.21
C GLU A 202 -6.77 22.91 -5.60
N GLU A 203 -6.33 22.37 -4.48
CA GLU A 203 -5.30 22.96 -3.63
C GLU A 203 -3.93 22.31 -3.83
N LEU A 204 -3.86 21.04 -4.25
CA LEU A 204 -2.61 20.28 -4.34
C LEU A 204 -2.23 19.93 -5.78
N ASN A 205 -0.95 20.15 -6.10
CA ASN A 205 -0.34 19.60 -7.31
C ASN A 205 0.23 18.21 -7.00
N PRO A 206 -0.23 17.13 -7.64
CA PRO A 206 0.26 15.78 -7.35
C PRO A 206 1.73 15.53 -7.75
N ASP A 207 2.31 16.33 -8.66
CA ASP A 207 3.69 16.12 -9.17
C ASP A 207 4.78 16.38 -8.12
N ILE A 208 4.45 17.03 -7.01
CA ILE A 208 5.40 17.32 -5.92
C ILE A 208 5.63 16.11 -5.01
N PHE A 209 4.75 15.11 -5.03
CA PHE A 209 4.81 13.96 -4.14
C PHE A 209 5.62 12.83 -4.78
N PRO A 210 6.57 12.22 -4.05
CA PRO A 210 7.32 11.09 -4.57
C PRO A 210 6.42 9.86 -4.77
N GLY A 211 6.81 8.92 -5.62
CA GLY A 211 6.09 7.67 -5.85
C GLY A 211 6.31 6.61 -4.77
N GLN A 212 5.95 6.90 -3.51
CA GLN A 212 6.11 5.97 -2.37
C GLN A 212 4.77 5.77 -1.66
N GLU A 213 4.50 4.56 -1.15
CA GLU A 213 3.16 4.22 -0.62
C GLU A 213 2.79 4.92 0.70
N ASP A 214 3.79 5.33 1.49
CA ASP A 214 3.62 5.85 2.86
C ASP A 214 3.88 7.36 2.94
N ILE A 215 3.14 8.14 2.15
CA ILE A 215 3.24 9.61 2.13
C ILE A 215 1.97 10.22 2.72
N PHE A 216 2.17 11.19 3.62
CA PHE A 216 1.11 11.91 4.30
C PHE A 216 1.35 13.41 4.15
N ILE A 217 0.25 14.17 4.10
CA ILE A 217 0.27 15.62 4.32
C ILE A 217 -0.35 15.90 5.69
N GLU A 218 0.02 17.03 6.26
CA GLU A 218 -0.58 17.54 7.49
C GLU A 218 -1.54 18.67 7.13
N LEU A 219 -2.78 18.55 7.61
CA LEU A 219 -3.82 19.56 7.49
C LEU A 219 -4.08 20.13 8.89
N ASP A 220 -3.71 21.39 9.05
CA ASP A 220 -3.91 22.17 10.26
C ASP A 220 -5.08 23.12 10.06
N VAL A 221 -6.15 22.93 10.83
CA VAL A 221 -7.34 23.80 10.80
C VAL A 221 -7.38 24.63 12.07
N THR A 222 -7.50 25.95 11.93
CA THR A 222 -7.62 26.88 13.05
C THR A 222 -9.02 27.48 13.11
N PHE A 223 -9.67 27.38 14.27
CA PHE A 223 -10.99 27.95 14.53
C PHE A 223 -11.17 28.32 16.01
N ASN A 224 -11.62 29.55 16.30
CA ASN A 224 -11.84 30.08 17.66
C ASN A 224 -10.72 29.70 18.65
N ASP A 225 -9.49 30.11 18.32
CA ASP A 225 -8.25 29.87 19.07
C ASP A 225 -7.88 28.40 19.29
N SER A 226 -8.56 27.47 18.61
CA SER A 226 -8.28 26.04 18.65
C SER A 226 -7.64 25.60 17.34
N LEU A 227 -6.60 24.77 17.44
CA LEU A 227 -5.89 24.16 16.31
C LEU A 227 -6.23 22.67 16.24
N TYR A 228 -6.57 22.19 15.06
CA TYR A 228 -6.91 20.80 14.77
C TYR A 228 -5.95 20.24 13.72
N ASN A 229 -5.16 19.25 14.08
CA ASN A 229 -4.14 18.67 13.20
C ASN A 229 -4.65 17.33 12.67
N TYR A 230 -4.51 17.12 11.37
CA TYR A 230 -4.91 15.89 10.70
C TYR A 230 -3.85 15.41 9.74
N GLU A 231 -3.38 14.18 9.92
CA GLU A 231 -2.61 13.50 8.88
C GLU A 231 -3.56 12.94 7.82
N VAL A 232 -3.29 13.28 6.56
CA VAL A 232 -4.07 12.81 5.41
C VAL A 232 -3.15 12.03 4.47
N PRO A 233 -3.36 10.72 4.30
CA PRO A 233 -2.56 9.93 3.37
C PRO A 233 -2.73 10.43 1.93
N ILE A 234 -1.65 10.55 1.17
CA ILE A 234 -1.71 10.96 -0.26
C ILE A 234 -2.55 9.98 -1.07
N LYS A 235 -2.47 8.68 -0.78
CA LYS A 235 -3.32 7.64 -1.40
C LYS A 235 -4.82 7.77 -1.11
N SER A 236 -5.20 8.62 -0.14
CA SER A 236 -6.61 8.95 0.11
C SER A 236 -7.10 10.12 -0.73
N ILE A 237 -6.19 10.82 -1.42
CA ILE A 237 -6.47 11.98 -2.27
C ILE A 237 -6.27 11.62 -3.75
N PHE A 238 -5.18 10.93 -4.06
CA PHE A 238 -4.78 10.56 -5.40
C PHE A 238 -4.65 9.04 -5.56
N ASP A 239 -4.82 8.56 -6.79
CA ASP A 239 -4.53 7.20 -7.17
C ASP A 239 -3.07 7.09 -7.66
N PRO A 240 -2.38 5.97 -7.38
CA PRO A 240 -1.06 5.70 -7.93
C PRO A 240 -1.15 5.22 -9.38
N PHE A 241 -0.23 5.70 -10.21
CA PHE A 241 -0.03 5.29 -11.60
C PHE A 241 1.44 4.97 -11.80
N VAL A 242 1.74 4.19 -12.82
CA VAL A 242 3.12 4.00 -13.30
C VAL A 242 3.33 4.75 -14.59
N VAL A 243 4.54 5.24 -14.80
CA VAL A 243 5.04 5.72 -16.08
C VAL A 243 6.26 4.90 -16.49
N VAL A 244 6.26 4.41 -17.72
CA VAL A 244 7.41 3.68 -18.28
C VAL A 244 8.57 4.64 -18.46
N LYS A 245 9.70 4.39 -17.79
CA LYS A 245 10.90 5.22 -17.88
C LYS A 245 11.92 4.71 -18.90
N THR A 246 11.94 3.40 -19.16
CA THR A 246 12.80 2.80 -20.18
C THR A 246 12.25 3.05 -21.58
N THR A 247 13.10 2.94 -22.62
CA THR A 247 12.67 3.13 -24.02
C THR A 247 11.54 2.17 -24.39
N VAL A 248 11.68 0.92 -23.95
CA VAL A 248 10.71 -0.16 -24.12
C VAL A 248 10.74 -1.05 -22.87
N THR A 249 9.57 -1.50 -22.42
CA THR A 249 9.43 -2.55 -21.39
C THR A 249 8.37 -3.57 -21.80
N ALA A 250 8.53 -4.82 -21.39
CA ALA A 250 7.57 -5.87 -21.69
C ALA A 250 6.41 -5.91 -20.67
N LEU A 251 5.18 -5.84 -21.16
CA LEU A 251 3.95 -6.07 -20.39
C LEU A 251 3.64 -7.57 -20.34
N ARG A 252 3.46 -8.11 -19.13
CA ARG A 252 3.37 -9.55 -18.90
C ARG A 252 2.07 -9.97 -18.24
N ASN A 253 1.65 -11.20 -18.49
CA ASN A 253 0.50 -11.78 -17.79
C ASN A 253 0.85 -12.40 -16.41
N GLN A 254 2.14 -12.51 -16.07
CA GLN A 254 2.63 -13.09 -14.81
C GLN A 254 3.89 -12.37 -14.33
N ALA A 255 4.05 -12.26 -13.00
CA ALA A 255 5.21 -11.68 -12.31
C ALA A 255 6.45 -12.59 -12.36
N ARG A 256 6.97 -12.85 -13.56
CA ARG A 256 8.22 -13.60 -13.78
C ARG A 256 8.85 -13.21 -15.11
N ILE A 257 10.15 -13.40 -15.26
CA ILE A 257 10.79 -13.17 -16.56
C ILE A 257 10.68 -14.43 -17.42
N SER A 258 9.96 -14.36 -18.53
CA SER A 258 9.83 -15.45 -19.51
C SER A 258 9.44 -14.91 -20.88
N SER A 259 10.03 -15.39 -21.95
CA SER A 259 9.58 -15.02 -23.31
C SER A 259 8.12 -15.40 -23.60
N ASN A 260 7.61 -16.43 -22.91
CA ASN A 260 6.25 -16.95 -23.12
C ASN A 260 5.15 -16.16 -22.38
N ASN A 261 5.51 -15.21 -21.51
CA ASN A 261 4.54 -14.46 -20.72
C ASN A 261 4.43 -12.99 -21.13
N ILE A 262 5.18 -12.57 -22.15
CA ILE A 262 5.11 -11.23 -22.74
C ILE A 262 3.87 -11.14 -23.63
N LEU A 263 2.97 -10.21 -23.30
CA LEU A 263 1.77 -9.92 -24.09
C LEU A 263 2.05 -8.92 -25.21
N THR A 264 2.74 -7.84 -24.85
CA THR A 264 3.13 -6.74 -25.73
C THR A 264 4.26 -5.97 -25.09
N ASP A 265 4.95 -5.17 -25.87
CA ASP A 265 5.90 -4.19 -25.36
C ASP A 265 5.18 -2.84 -25.15
N LEU A 266 5.68 -2.01 -24.24
CA LEU A 266 5.20 -0.66 -23.94
C LEU A 266 6.33 0.33 -24.19
N ALA A 267 6.04 1.43 -24.88
CA ALA A 267 7.03 2.49 -25.12
C ALA A 267 7.19 3.41 -23.89
N GLN A 268 8.33 4.08 -23.80
CA GLN A 268 8.59 5.14 -22.82
C GLN A 268 7.46 6.15 -22.74
N GLY A 269 7.14 6.60 -21.53
CA GLY A 269 6.06 7.55 -21.26
C GLY A 269 4.67 6.91 -21.25
N SER A 270 4.54 5.61 -21.56
CA SER A 270 3.27 4.90 -21.36
C SER A 270 2.85 4.94 -19.90
N GLN A 271 1.59 5.25 -19.64
CA GLN A 271 1.04 5.40 -18.30
C GLN A 271 -0.05 4.36 -18.03
N LEU A 272 0.05 3.66 -16.90
CA LEU A 272 -0.95 2.67 -16.49
C LEU A 272 -1.35 2.88 -15.02
N LYS A 273 -2.59 2.52 -14.66
CA LYS A 273 -3.02 2.56 -13.27
C LYS A 273 -2.31 1.45 -12.48
N LEU A 274 -1.69 1.81 -11.36
CA LEU A 274 -1.08 0.86 -10.44
C LEU A 274 -2.18 0.16 -9.64
N VAL A 275 -2.08 -1.16 -9.51
CA VAL A 275 -2.96 -1.98 -8.67
C VAL A 275 -2.26 -2.38 -7.39
N GLU A 276 -1.02 -2.88 -7.50
CA GLU A 276 -0.27 -3.45 -6.39
C GLU A 276 1.23 -3.49 -6.75
N ALA A 277 2.10 -3.22 -5.79
CA ALA A 277 3.53 -3.48 -5.90
C ALA A 277 3.89 -4.79 -5.17
N GLN A 278 4.64 -5.69 -5.82
CA GLN A 278 5.04 -6.98 -5.25
C GLN A 278 6.49 -7.30 -5.64
N GLY A 279 7.43 -7.01 -4.73
CA GLY A 279 8.87 -7.24 -4.96
C GLY A 279 9.36 -6.47 -6.19
N ASP A 280 9.98 -7.17 -7.14
CA ASP A 280 10.52 -6.59 -8.38
C ASP A 280 9.44 -6.34 -9.46
N TRP A 281 8.15 -6.48 -9.10
CA TRP A 281 7.04 -6.41 -10.04
C TRP A 281 5.99 -5.41 -9.61
N ILE A 282 5.43 -4.70 -10.59
CA ILE A 282 4.27 -3.82 -10.41
C ILE A 282 3.11 -4.37 -11.21
N LYS A 283 2.00 -4.63 -10.51
CA LYS A 283 0.73 -5.00 -11.12
C LYS A 283 0.02 -3.74 -11.59
N VAL A 284 -0.38 -3.73 -12.86
CA VAL A 284 -0.98 -2.59 -13.54
C VAL A 284 -2.25 -2.99 -14.29
N LEU A 285 -3.17 -2.03 -14.48
CA LEU A 285 -4.32 -2.22 -15.36
C LEU A 285 -3.98 -1.81 -16.78
N TYR A 286 -4.10 -2.77 -17.71
CA TYR A 286 -4.10 -2.52 -19.15
C TYR A 286 -5.47 -2.90 -19.72
N GLY A 287 -6.24 -1.88 -20.11
CA GLY A 287 -7.66 -2.05 -20.38
C GLY A 287 -8.42 -2.47 -19.11
N ILE A 288 -9.01 -3.65 -19.11
CA ILE A 288 -9.73 -4.24 -17.96
C ILE A 288 -8.94 -5.37 -17.28
N SER A 289 -7.73 -5.65 -17.74
CA SER A 289 -6.94 -6.80 -17.31
C SER A 289 -5.77 -6.37 -16.43
N GLU A 290 -5.54 -7.12 -15.37
CA GLU A 290 -4.36 -7.00 -14.52
C GLU A 290 -3.16 -7.67 -15.19
N ASN A 291 -2.07 -6.92 -15.30
CA ASN A 291 -0.84 -7.32 -15.95
C ASN A 291 0.35 -6.85 -15.12
N TRP A 292 1.56 -7.24 -15.52
CA TRP A 292 2.78 -7.03 -14.75
C TRP A 292 3.85 -6.34 -15.58
N VAL A 293 4.51 -5.37 -14.96
CA VAL A 293 5.70 -4.69 -15.49
C VAL A 293 6.82 -4.76 -14.44
N SER A 294 8.08 -4.74 -14.89
CA SER A 294 9.22 -4.70 -13.97
C SER A 294 9.22 -3.39 -13.19
N SER A 295 9.47 -3.42 -11.89
CA SER A 295 9.60 -2.21 -11.07
C SER A 295 10.81 -1.36 -11.48
N SER A 296 11.88 -2.00 -11.96
CA SER A 296 13.08 -1.32 -12.47
C SER A 296 12.85 -0.54 -13.77
N ASP A 297 11.75 -0.80 -14.49
CA ASP A 297 11.43 -0.19 -15.79
C ASP A 297 10.45 0.98 -15.70
N VAL A 298 9.90 1.26 -14.52
CA VAL A 298 8.85 2.27 -14.32
C VAL A 298 9.15 3.21 -13.15
N ASP A 299 8.48 4.35 -13.13
CA ASP A 299 8.37 5.23 -11.96
C ASP A 299 6.90 5.33 -11.53
N ILE A 300 6.66 5.47 -10.22
CA ILE A 300 5.31 5.67 -9.67
C ILE A 300 5.02 7.17 -9.60
N ILE A 301 3.84 7.57 -10.05
CA ILE A 301 3.34 8.95 -10.04
C ILE A 301 1.93 8.99 -9.43
N TRP A 302 1.58 10.11 -8.80
CA TRP A 302 0.24 10.33 -8.25
C TRP A 302 -0.65 11.08 -9.23
N ARG A 303 -1.90 10.65 -9.42
CA ARG A 303 -2.86 11.39 -10.26
C ARG A 303 -4.27 11.31 -9.67
N PRO A 304 -5.15 12.28 -9.98
CA PRO A 304 -6.57 12.18 -9.63
C PRO A 304 -7.19 10.92 -10.24
N SER A 305 -8.18 10.30 -9.59
CA SER A 305 -8.81 9.06 -10.09
C SER A 305 -9.40 9.17 -11.49
N GLN A 306 -9.83 10.38 -11.88
CA GLN A 306 -10.37 10.67 -13.21
C GLN A 306 -9.31 10.57 -14.33
N PHE A 307 -8.03 10.65 -14.00
CA PHE A 307 -6.90 10.55 -14.93
C PHE A 307 -6.85 9.21 -15.68
N SER A 308 -7.48 8.17 -15.13
CA SER A 308 -7.65 6.87 -15.81
C SER A 308 -8.27 6.97 -17.22
N ARG A 309 -9.00 8.05 -17.53
CA ARG A 309 -9.59 8.31 -18.85
C ARG A 309 -8.63 8.95 -19.85
N GLU A 310 -7.50 9.48 -19.37
CA GLU A 310 -6.50 10.20 -20.14
C GLU A 310 -5.20 9.40 -20.30
N LEU A 311 -5.21 8.12 -19.90
CA LEU A 311 -4.04 7.26 -20.00
C LEU A 311 -3.51 7.19 -21.43
N SER A 312 -2.25 7.59 -21.58
CA SER A 312 -1.50 7.40 -22.81
C SER A 312 -0.76 6.07 -22.72
N VAL A 313 -1.24 5.04 -23.43
CA VAL A 313 -0.54 3.76 -23.54
C VAL A 313 -0.12 3.53 -24.98
N VAL A 314 1.19 3.45 -25.21
CA VAL A 314 1.77 3.19 -26.53
C VAL A 314 2.25 1.74 -26.54
N ALA A 315 1.35 0.84 -26.94
CA ALA A 315 1.67 -0.58 -27.08
C ALA A 315 2.42 -0.84 -28.40
N ILE A 316 3.57 -1.51 -28.29
CA ILE A 316 4.37 -1.97 -29.43
C ILE A 316 4.03 -3.45 -29.64
N PRO A 317 3.33 -3.81 -30.74
CA PRO A 317 2.88 -5.18 -30.97
C PRO A 317 4.07 -6.13 -31.05
N ASN A 318 3.97 -7.36 -30.55
CA ASN A 318 5.06 -8.33 -30.73
C ASN A 318 5.08 -8.85 -32.18
N VAL A 319 6.25 -8.87 -32.83
CA VAL A 319 6.41 -9.43 -34.20
C VAL A 319 7.43 -10.56 -34.21
N PRO A 320 7.16 -11.64 -34.97
CA PRO A 320 8.07 -12.78 -35.03
C PRO A 320 9.43 -12.39 -35.65
N PHE A 321 10.47 -13.15 -35.32
CA PHE A 321 11.77 -13.06 -35.97
C PHE A 321 11.64 -13.33 -37.49
N GLY A 322 12.32 -12.54 -38.31
CA GLY A 322 12.17 -12.53 -39.77
C GLY A 322 11.19 -11.47 -40.29
N SER A 323 10.68 -10.59 -39.43
CA SER A 323 9.78 -9.50 -39.85
C SER A 323 10.55 -8.20 -40.11
N VAL A 324 11.71 -8.04 -39.49
CA VAL A 324 12.59 -6.87 -39.68
C VAL A 324 13.44 -7.08 -40.94
N ASP A 325 13.75 -6.00 -41.64
CA ASP A 325 14.49 -6.03 -42.91
C ASP A 325 15.88 -6.68 -42.81
N VAL A 326 16.62 -6.46 -41.72
CA VAL A 326 17.93 -7.11 -41.51
C VAL A 326 17.81 -8.61 -41.16
N GLU A 327 16.63 -9.11 -40.80
CA GLU A 327 16.40 -10.53 -40.46
C GLU A 327 15.98 -11.37 -41.68
N ARG A 328 15.59 -10.71 -42.76
CA ARG A 328 15.15 -11.35 -44.01
C ARG A 328 16.27 -11.35 -45.03
N ASP A 329 16.20 -12.26 -45.99
CA ASP A 329 17.08 -12.28 -47.16
C ASP A 329 18.56 -12.11 -46.77
N ILE A 330 18.98 -12.82 -45.72
CA ILE A 330 20.37 -12.82 -45.24
C ILE A 330 21.21 -13.40 -46.39
N PRO A 331 22.20 -12.66 -46.92
CA PRO A 331 22.99 -13.12 -48.05
C PRO A 331 23.94 -14.23 -47.61
N SER A 332 24.30 -15.13 -48.52
CA SER A 332 25.43 -16.05 -48.33
C SER A 332 26.69 -15.38 -48.91
N LEU A 333 27.61 -14.98 -48.04
CA LEU A 333 28.84 -14.27 -48.42
C LEU A 333 30.05 -15.19 -48.49
N ALA A 334 30.03 -16.30 -47.74
CA ALA A 334 31.02 -17.35 -47.78
C ALA A 334 30.39 -18.75 -47.70
N GLU A 335 31.11 -19.75 -48.22
CA GLU A 335 30.77 -21.15 -48.02
C GLU A 335 31.01 -21.59 -46.58
N GLU A 336 30.36 -22.68 -46.17
CA GLU A 336 30.56 -23.27 -44.86
C GLU A 336 32.02 -23.68 -44.63
N ASP A 337 32.62 -23.17 -43.55
CA ASP A 337 33.98 -23.52 -43.14
C ASP A 337 34.01 -24.06 -41.70
N ARG A 338 34.58 -25.26 -41.56
CA ARG A 338 34.76 -25.94 -40.28
C ARG A 338 35.92 -25.39 -39.45
N SER A 339 36.72 -24.47 -40.00
CA SER A 339 37.72 -23.72 -39.26
C SER A 339 37.10 -22.56 -38.47
N ARG A 340 35.90 -22.11 -38.83
CA ARG A 340 35.24 -20.93 -38.23
C ARG A 340 34.35 -21.31 -37.05
N TRP A 341 34.38 -20.48 -36.01
CA TRP A 341 33.67 -20.68 -34.76
C TRP A 341 32.99 -19.39 -34.30
N GLY A 342 31.78 -19.56 -33.75
CA GLY A 342 31.00 -18.49 -33.14
C GLY A 342 30.88 -18.67 -31.64
N PHE A 343 31.00 -17.59 -30.88
CA PHE A 343 30.70 -17.57 -29.45
C PHE A 343 29.79 -16.38 -29.12
N ILE A 344 28.61 -16.63 -28.56
CA ILE A 344 27.58 -15.62 -28.33
C ILE A 344 27.15 -15.66 -26.87
N ILE A 345 27.16 -14.50 -26.21
CA ILE A 345 26.48 -14.28 -24.94
C ILE A 345 25.50 -13.14 -25.12
N ALA A 346 24.22 -13.37 -24.83
CA ALA A 346 23.16 -12.36 -24.90
C ALA A 346 22.32 -12.35 -23.63
N ASN A 347 22.50 -11.33 -22.79
CA ASN A 347 21.78 -11.15 -21.55
C ASN A 347 20.69 -10.09 -21.71
N GLN A 348 19.45 -10.48 -21.44
CA GLN A 348 18.26 -9.63 -21.52
C GLN A 348 17.56 -9.57 -20.17
N ALA A 349 17.32 -10.73 -19.55
CA ALA A 349 16.44 -10.92 -18.40
C ALA A 349 17.10 -10.58 -17.05
N TYR A 350 17.50 -9.33 -16.85
CA TYR A 350 18.10 -8.89 -15.58
C TYR A 350 17.07 -8.82 -14.44
N GLU A 351 17.46 -9.32 -13.26
CA GLU A 351 16.70 -9.25 -12.01
C GLU A 351 17.20 -8.11 -11.10
N GLY A 352 16.35 -7.64 -10.18
CA GLY A 352 16.67 -6.58 -9.22
C GLY A 352 16.69 -5.18 -9.85
N ASP A 353 17.69 -4.38 -9.49
CA ASP A 353 17.74 -2.94 -9.80
C ASP A 353 18.06 -2.62 -11.28
N LEU A 354 18.47 -3.61 -12.07
CA LEU A 354 18.80 -3.41 -13.47
C LEU A 354 17.56 -3.54 -14.35
N PRO A 355 17.33 -2.60 -15.28
CA PRO A 355 16.24 -2.71 -16.24
C PRO A 355 16.53 -3.84 -17.23
N GLU A 356 15.48 -4.46 -17.77
CA GLU A 356 15.65 -5.47 -18.81
C GLU A 356 16.38 -4.89 -20.03
N LYS A 357 17.34 -5.62 -20.60
CA LYS A 357 18.02 -5.16 -21.82
C LYS A 357 17.22 -5.56 -23.06
N ALA A 358 16.18 -4.78 -23.37
CA ALA A 358 15.22 -5.11 -24.41
C ALA A 358 15.89 -5.48 -25.75
N TYR A 359 15.37 -6.55 -26.36
CA TYR A 359 15.82 -7.16 -27.61
C TYR A 359 17.21 -7.82 -27.61
N ALA A 360 17.95 -7.88 -26.50
CA ALA A 360 19.28 -8.52 -26.49
C ALA A 360 19.25 -10.00 -26.93
N HIS A 361 18.21 -10.77 -26.59
CA HIS A 361 18.05 -12.14 -27.11
C HIS A 361 17.87 -12.18 -28.63
N ARG A 362 17.11 -11.23 -29.16
CA ARG A 362 16.80 -11.11 -30.58
C ARG A 362 18.04 -10.65 -31.37
N ASP A 363 18.83 -9.76 -30.80
CA ASP A 363 20.15 -9.36 -31.31
C ASP A 363 21.12 -10.55 -31.36
N GLY A 364 21.20 -11.34 -30.29
CA GLY A 364 22.01 -12.55 -30.27
C GLY A 364 21.54 -13.58 -31.32
N GLN A 365 20.22 -13.70 -31.57
CA GLN A 365 19.68 -14.53 -32.64
C GLN A 365 20.01 -13.97 -34.05
N LEU A 366 19.97 -12.66 -34.23
CA LEU A 366 20.36 -12.01 -35.48
C LEU A 366 21.82 -12.30 -35.81
N ILE A 367 22.73 -12.09 -34.85
CA ILE A 367 24.16 -12.33 -35.07
C ILE A 367 24.45 -13.82 -35.29
N GLU A 368 23.80 -14.72 -34.55
CA GLU A 368 23.88 -16.17 -34.81
C GLU A 368 23.49 -16.51 -36.26
N LYS A 369 22.43 -15.87 -36.79
CA LYS A 369 21.99 -16.06 -38.17
C LYS A 369 22.99 -15.54 -39.19
N TYR A 370 23.58 -14.36 -38.98
CA TYR A 370 24.62 -13.85 -39.89
C TYR A 370 25.91 -14.68 -39.82
N MET A 371 26.33 -15.11 -38.62
CA MET A 371 27.44 -16.04 -38.46
C MET A 371 27.22 -17.31 -39.29
N ASN A 372 26.04 -17.92 -39.18
CA ASN A 372 25.79 -19.20 -39.82
C ASN A 372 25.48 -19.07 -41.33
N ASP A 373 24.55 -18.17 -41.68
CA ASP A 373 23.96 -18.12 -43.01
C ASP A 373 24.78 -17.21 -43.96
N ALA A 374 25.45 -16.17 -43.44
CA ALA A 374 26.24 -15.23 -44.24
C ALA A 374 27.74 -15.51 -44.22
N LEU A 375 28.32 -15.74 -43.05
CA LEU A 375 29.76 -15.87 -42.86
C LEU A 375 30.26 -17.33 -42.91
N GLY A 376 29.37 -18.29 -43.14
CA GLY A 376 29.72 -19.69 -43.34
C GLY A 376 30.18 -20.42 -42.06
N ILE A 377 29.80 -19.93 -40.87
CA ILE A 377 30.07 -20.67 -39.63
C ILE A 377 29.09 -21.83 -39.52
N VAL A 378 29.59 -23.07 -39.46
CA VAL A 378 28.68 -24.22 -39.35
C VAL A 378 27.86 -24.11 -38.05
N PRO A 379 26.52 -24.30 -38.06
CA PRO A 379 25.68 -24.10 -36.87
C PRO A 379 26.14 -24.86 -35.61
N THR A 380 26.75 -26.04 -35.78
CA THR A 380 27.28 -26.83 -34.65
C THR A 380 28.52 -26.22 -33.97
N GLN A 381 29.14 -25.23 -34.61
CA GLN A 381 30.34 -24.49 -34.19
C GLN A 381 30.02 -23.11 -33.62
N THR A 382 28.73 -22.77 -33.53
CA THR A 382 28.25 -21.59 -32.82
C THR A 382 27.81 -22.00 -31.42
N ILE A 383 28.49 -21.48 -30.40
CA ILE A 383 28.15 -21.69 -28.99
C ILE A 383 27.44 -20.45 -28.50
N LYS A 384 26.16 -20.59 -28.16
CA LYS A 384 25.31 -19.51 -27.70
C LYS A 384 24.85 -19.71 -26.27
N PHE A 385 24.89 -18.63 -25.49
CA PHE A 385 24.32 -18.54 -24.16
C PHE A 385 23.38 -17.34 -24.08
N GLN A 386 22.28 -17.53 -23.37
CA GLN A 386 21.33 -16.46 -23.05
C GLN A 386 21.16 -16.40 -21.54
N ASP A 387 21.04 -15.18 -21.01
CA ASP A 387 20.82 -14.89 -19.59
C ASP A 387 21.72 -15.68 -18.65
N ILE A 388 23.04 -15.53 -18.84
CA ILE A 388 23.99 -16.18 -17.95
C ILE A 388 23.95 -15.53 -16.57
N SER A 389 23.92 -16.36 -15.53
CA SER A 389 23.81 -15.89 -14.15
C SER A 389 25.08 -15.22 -13.61
N GLY A 390 26.27 -15.60 -14.10
CA GLY A 390 27.53 -15.08 -13.60
C GLY A 390 28.76 -15.82 -14.12
N ASN A 391 29.91 -15.61 -13.46
CA ASN A 391 31.23 -16.05 -13.94
C ASN A 391 31.33 -17.54 -14.23
N GLN A 392 30.76 -18.38 -13.37
CA GLN A 392 30.85 -19.83 -13.53
C GLN A 392 30.22 -20.31 -14.85
N THR A 393 29.09 -19.73 -15.24
CA THR A 393 28.39 -20.09 -16.49
C THR A 393 29.19 -19.63 -17.70
N ALA A 394 29.79 -18.43 -17.65
CA ALA A 394 30.68 -17.93 -18.70
C ALA A 394 31.92 -18.85 -18.87
N VAL A 395 32.56 -19.22 -17.76
CA VAL A 395 33.72 -20.13 -17.74
C VAL A 395 33.36 -21.51 -18.28
N ASN A 396 32.21 -22.07 -17.88
CA ASN A 396 31.73 -23.34 -18.42
C ASN A 396 31.52 -23.28 -19.93
N GLY A 397 30.97 -22.16 -20.42
CA GLY A 397 30.80 -21.93 -21.84
C GLY A 397 32.12 -21.84 -22.61
N PHE A 398 33.07 -21.10 -22.06
CA PHE A 398 34.43 -21.01 -22.59
C PHE A 398 35.13 -22.38 -22.63
N ASN A 399 35.05 -23.17 -21.55
CA ASN A 399 35.61 -24.53 -21.51
C ASN A 399 34.98 -25.47 -22.55
N ARG A 400 33.68 -25.31 -22.82
CA ARG A 400 33.00 -26.03 -23.91
C ARG A 400 33.51 -25.61 -25.29
N LEU A 401 33.89 -24.35 -25.49
CA LEU A 401 34.54 -23.89 -26.71
C LEU A 401 35.94 -24.53 -26.86
N VAL A 402 36.78 -24.41 -25.83
CA VAL A 402 38.15 -24.95 -25.79
C VAL A 402 38.16 -26.45 -26.14
N SER A 403 37.32 -27.24 -25.46
CA SER A 403 37.24 -28.68 -25.66
C SER A 403 36.81 -29.09 -27.08
N ARG A 404 36.01 -28.24 -27.75
CA ARG A 404 35.53 -28.50 -29.11
C ARG A 404 36.52 -28.08 -30.19
N ILE A 405 37.23 -26.97 -30.00
CA ILE A 405 38.32 -26.53 -30.89
C ILE A 405 39.44 -27.59 -30.89
N ASN A 406 39.72 -28.21 -29.73
CA ASN A 406 40.66 -29.32 -29.57
C ASN A 406 42.04 -29.02 -30.19
N ASN A 407 42.60 -27.86 -29.85
CA ASN A 407 43.90 -27.35 -30.28
C ASN A 407 44.09 -27.18 -31.80
N ARG A 408 43.01 -27.12 -32.58
CA ARG A 408 43.08 -26.78 -34.00
C ARG A 408 43.19 -25.29 -34.18
N GLN A 409 43.92 -24.86 -35.21
CA GLN A 409 43.90 -23.46 -35.63
C GLN A 409 42.50 -23.11 -36.15
N VAL A 410 41.91 -22.03 -35.64
CA VAL A 410 40.52 -21.65 -35.95
C VAL A 410 40.37 -20.14 -36.12
N ASP A 411 39.31 -19.74 -36.80
CA ASP A 411 38.83 -18.36 -36.83
C ASP A 411 37.67 -18.20 -35.86
N LEU A 412 37.75 -17.22 -34.97
CA LEU A 412 36.80 -17.05 -33.88
C LEU A 412 36.13 -15.68 -33.94
N MET A 413 34.80 -15.70 -33.96
CA MET A 413 33.96 -14.52 -33.82
C MET A 413 33.18 -14.58 -32.51
N VAL A 414 33.37 -13.58 -31.66
CA VAL A 414 32.75 -13.45 -30.33
C VAL A 414 31.77 -12.29 -30.36
N TYR A 415 30.54 -12.51 -29.90
CA TYR A 415 29.53 -11.48 -29.72
C TYR A 415 29.03 -11.47 -28.28
N LEU A 416 29.12 -10.32 -27.62
CA LEU A 416 28.69 -10.09 -26.25
C LEU A 416 27.63 -9.00 -26.23
N ASN A 417 26.46 -9.29 -25.65
CA ASN A 417 25.40 -8.31 -25.48
C ASN A 417 24.86 -8.35 -24.05
N GLY A 418 24.94 -7.23 -23.33
CA GLY A 418 24.47 -7.10 -21.94
C GLY A 418 24.90 -5.79 -21.28
N TYR A 419 24.83 -5.75 -19.95
CA TYR A 419 25.40 -4.67 -19.15
C TYR A 419 26.83 -4.97 -18.70
N ALA A 420 27.60 -3.91 -18.50
CA ALA A 420 28.93 -3.96 -17.93
C ALA A 420 29.12 -2.86 -16.87
N GLU A 421 30.08 -3.06 -15.98
CA GLU A 421 30.54 -2.04 -15.04
C GLU A 421 32.07 -1.99 -15.01
N ILE A 422 32.61 -0.84 -14.64
CA ILE A 422 34.04 -0.65 -14.46
C ILE A 422 34.32 -0.47 -12.97
N ASP A 423 35.20 -1.28 -12.40
CA ASP A 423 35.60 -1.11 -11.01
C ASP A 423 36.41 0.19 -10.86
N PRO A 424 35.94 1.18 -10.07
CA PRO A 424 36.59 2.49 -9.97
C PRO A 424 37.99 2.42 -9.33
N ARG A 425 38.31 1.32 -8.61
CA ARG A 425 39.60 1.14 -7.94
C ARG A 425 40.63 0.46 -8.83
N THR A 426 40.20 -0.53 -9.61
CA THR A 426 41.10 -1.41 -10.37
C THR A 426 41.07 -1.16 -11.88
N ASP A 427 40.10 -0.37 -12.37
CA ASP A 427 39.81 -0.14 -13.78
C ASP A 427 39.48 -1.42 -14.58
N LYS A 428 39.25 -2.53 -13.89
CA LYS A 428 38.80 -3.79 -14.48
C LYS A 428 37.37 -3.67 -14.97
N VAL A 429 37.09 -4.32 -16.10
CA VAL A 429 35.77 -4.35 -16.71
C VAL A 429 35.08 -5.66 -16.36
N TYR A 430 33.88 -5.56 -15.81
CA TYR A 430 33.05 -6.70 -15.46
C TYR A 430 31.80 -6.72 -16.35
N PHE A 431 31.58 -7.84 -17.03
CA PHE A 431 30.31 -8.12 -17.71
C PHE A 431 29.32 -8.68 -16.69
N LEU A 432 28.07 -8.21 -16.73
CA LEU A 432 27.08 -8.51 -15.70
C LEU A 432 26.15 -9.65 -16.12
N GLY A 433 26.09 -10.67 -15.26
CA GLY A 433 25.09 -11.71 -15.29
C GLY A 433 23.72 -11.20 -14.87
N THR A 434 22.69 -12.01 -15.13
CA THR A 434 21.29 -11.61 -14.98
C THR A 434 20.72 -11.69 -13.57
N THR A 435 21.45 -12.29 -12.61
CA THR A 435 20.93 -12.47 -11.24
C THR A 435 21.25 -11.28 -10.34
N SER A 436 20.38 -11.03 -9.36
CA SER A 436 20.49 -9.92 -8.39
C SER A 436 21.68 -10.00 -7.42
N ASP A 437 22.39 -11.14 -7.34
CA ASP A 437 23.61 -11.27 -6.55
C ASP A 437 24.77 -10.47 -7.19
N SER A 438 25.03 -9.28 -6.64
CA SER A 438 26.00 -8.31 -7.15
C SER A 438 27.45 -8.81 -7.23
N ALA A 439 27.86 -9.84 -6.48
CA ALA A 439 29.22 -10.36 -6.51
C ALA A 439 29.32 -11.62 -7.38
N ALA A 440 28.34 -12.52 -7.28
CA ALA A 440 28.33 -13.76 -8.07
C ALA A 440 27.99 -13.53 -9.56
N SER A 441 27.30 -12.43 -9.87
CA SER A 441 26.91 -12.06 -11.24
C SER A 441 28.04 -11.44 -12.07
N ARG A 442 29.14 -10.99 -11.46
CA ARG A 442 30.25 -10.33 -12.16
C ARG A 442 31.12 -11.34 -12.91
N ILE A 443 31.26 -11.15 -14.21
CA ILE A 443 32.16 -11.92 -15.09
C ILE A 443 33.36 -11.03 -15.40
N ASP A 444 34.57 -11.44 -14.99
CA ASP A 444 35.81 -10.68 -15.24
C ASP A 444 36.10 -10.73 -16.75
N LEU A 445 35.80 -9.63 -17.45
CA LEU A 445 35.88 -9.57 -18.91
C LEU A 445 37.34 -9.56 -19.38
N ASN A 446 38.25 -8.99 -18.59
CA ASN A 446 39.69 -9.06 -18.84
C ASN A 446 40.14 -10.53 -18.89
N SER A 447 39.77 -11.32 -17.89
CA SER A 447 40.14 -12.75 -17.81
C SER A 447 39.49 -13.58 -18.93
N LEU A 448 38.27 -13.25 -19.32
CA LEU A 448 37.60 -13.91 -20.44
C LEU A 448 38.29 -13.61 -21.78
N LEU A 449 38.67 -12.35 -22.02
CA LEU A 449 39.41 -11.95 -23.21
C LEU A 449 40.82 -12.54 -23.23
N ASP A 450 41.53 -12.55 -22.10
CA ASP A 450 42.80 -13.26 -21.94
C ASP A 450 42.63 -14.75 -22.31
N GLY A 451 41.52 -15.37 -21.90
CA GLY A 451 41.17 -16.73 -22.29
C GLY A 451 41.08 -16.92 -23.81
N PHE A 452 40.36 -16.04 -24.51
CA PHE A 452 40.27 -16.09 -25.97
C PHE A 452 41.62 -15.84 -26.65
N ALA A 453 42.45 -14.94 -26.12
CA ALA A 453 43.77 -14.65 -26.68
C ALA A 453 44.74 -15.84 -26.62
N ASN A 454 44.56 -16.73 -25.64
CA ASN A 454 45.38 -17.92 -25.45
C ASN A 454 44.91 -19.14 -26.29
N LEU A 455 43.83 -19.00 -27.05
CA LEU A 455 43.41 -20.05 -27.99
C LEU A 455 44.30 -20.05 -29.24
N PRO A 456 44.45 -21.19 -29.94
CA PRO A 456 45.12 -21.24 -31.24
C PRO A 456 44.23 -20.60 -32.33
N VAL A 457 44.00 -19.29 -32.26
CA VAL A 457 43.18 -18.54 -33.23
C VAL A 457 44.07 -17.91 -34.30
N GLN A 458 43.66 -17.98 -35.57
CA GLN A 458 44.30 -17.27 -36.66
C GLN A 458 43.72 -15.86 -36.79
N ASN A 459 42.40 -15.76 -36.87
CA ASN A 459 41.66 -14.51 -36.86
C ASN A 459 40.74 -14.44 -35.63
N LEU A 460 40.76 -13.33 -34.89
CA LEU A 460 39.88 -13.12 -33.73
C LEU A 460 39.10 -11.80 -33.85
N THR A 461 37.79 -11.91 -33.92
CA THR A 461 36.87 -10.76 -33.90
C THR A 461 36.05 -10.79 -32.62
N ILE A 462 36.08 -9.71 -31.84
CA ILE A 462 35.23 -9.51 -30.67
C ILE A 462 34.32 -8.32 -30.90
N ILE A 463 33.02 -8.54 -30.77
CA ILE A 463 31.97 -7.54 -30.91
C ILE A 463 31.22 -7.46 -29.60
N ALA A 464 31.33 -6.34 -28.91
CA ALA A 464 30.75 -6.11 -27.60
C ALA A 464 29.67 -5.01 -27.67
N ASP A 465 28.42 -5.44 -27.79
CA ASP A 465 27.24 -4.58 -27.61
C ASP A 465 26.90 -4.46 -26.12
N ILE A 466 27.73 -3.73 -25.39
CA ILE A 466 27.63 -3.60 -23.94
C ILE A 466 27.24 -2.17 -23.54
N ASP A 467 26.40 -2.06 -22.52
CA ASP A 467 26.00 -0.78 -21.93
C ASP A 467 26.58 -0.66 -20.52
N PHE A 468 27.23 0.47 -20.21
CA PHE A 468 27.97 0.67 -18.97
C PHE A 468 27.09 1.32 -17.90
N ILE A 469 26.61 0.54 -16.93
CA ILE A 469 25.74 1.03 -15.85
C ILE A 469 26.48 1.92 -14.85
N ARG A 470 27.78 1.69 -14.71
CA ARG A 470 28.72 2.44 -13.88
C ARG A 470 29.99 2.61 -14.69
N GLY A 471 29.95 3.62 -15.58
CA GLY A 471 31.08 4.01 -16.40
C GLY A 471 32.24 4.56 -15.57
N SER A 472 33.41 4.65 -16.20
CA SER A 472 34.58 5.33 -15.64
C SER A 472 34.80 6.64 -16.37
N SER A 473 35.18 7.69 -15.63
CA SER A 473 35.67 8.94 -16.22
C SER A 473 37.09 8.82 -16.77
N LYS A 474 37.77 7.69 -16.52
CA LYS A 474 39.09 7.40 -17.10
C LYS A 474 38.88 6.85 -18.50
N GLN A 475 39.36 7.59 -19.50
CA GLN A 475 39.11 7.34 -20.92
C GLN A 475 39.68 6.00 -21.43
N ASN A 476 40.61 5.35 -20.72
CA ASN A 476 41.45 4.28 -21.29
C ASN A 476 41.06 2.85 -20.88
N SER A 477 39.98 2.61 -20.13
CA SER A 477 39.63 1.25 -19.67
C SER A 477 39.34 0.30 -20.83
N LEU A 478 38.70 0.80 -21.90
CA LEU A 478 38.44 0.01 -23.11
C LEU A 478 39.71 -0.26 -23.92
N ASP A 479 40.62 0.72 -24.02
CA ASP A 479 41.91 0.54 -24.69
C ASP A 479 42.72 -0.57 -24.00
N LEU A 480 42.77 -0.57 -22.66
CA LEU A 480 43.46 -1.60 -21.89
C LEU A 480 42.81 -2.98 -22.05
N LEU A 481 41.48 -3.04 -22.06
CA LEU A 481 40.76 -4.29 -22.28
C LEU A 481 40.97 -4.84 -23.69
N ALA A 482 40.93 -3.98 -24.71
CA ALA A 482 41.19 -4.39 -26.09
C ALA A 482 42.64 -4.82 -26.31
N ALA A 483 43.59 -4.14 -25.65
CA ALA A 483 45.03 -4.44 -25.72
C ALA A 483 45.37 -5.87 -25.24
N THR A 484 44.57 -6.47 -24.37
CA THR A 484 44.66 -7.90 -24.01
C THR A 484 44.65 -8.80 -25.25
N ILE A 485 43.82 -8.46 -26.24
CA ILE A 485 43.69 -9.21 -27.49
C ILE A 485 44.69 -8.71 -28.54
N THR A 486 44.69 -7.40 -28.82
CA THR A 486 45.38 -6.84 -29.99
C THR A 486 46.91 -6.90 -29.90
N ASN A 487 47.46 -6.99 -28.68
CA ASN A 487 48.90 -7.18 -28.49
C ASN A 487 49.34 -8.64 -28.66
N GLN A 488 48.44 -9.60 -28.48
CA GLN A 488 48.76 -11.04 -28.55
C GLN A 488 48.45 -11.63 -29.92
N ILE A 489 47.39 -11.15 -30.58
CA ILE A 489 46.92 -11.65 -31.88
C ILE A 489 46.95 -10.50 -32.89
N PRO A 490 47.94 -10.47 -33.80
CA PRO A 490 48.05 -9.39 -34.81
C PRO A 490 46.82 -9.26 -35.71
N ASN A 491 46.20 -10.38 -36.07
CA ASN A 491 44.98 -10.45 -36.88
C ASN A 491 43.74 -10.48 -35.99
N SER A 492 43.57 -9.44 -35.18
CA SER A 492 42.40 -9.32 -34.32
C SER A 492 41.74 -7.96 -34.37
N THR A 493 40.44 -7.94 -34.09
CA THR A 493 39.62 -6.75 -34.05
C THR A 493 38.71 -6.81 -32.82
N VAL A 494 38.64 -5.73 -32.05
CA VAL A 494 37.72 -5.58 -30.92
C VAL A 494 36.88 -4.34 -31.13
N VAL A 495 35.56 -4.50 -31.12
CA VAL A 495 34.59 -3.41 -31.35
C VAL A 495 33.61 -3.33 -30.20
N PHE A 496 33.46 -2.15 -29.62
CA PHE A 496 32.41 -1.85 -28.65
C PHE A 496 31.33 -0.96 -29.26
N ALA A 497 30.07 -1.23 -28.92
CA ALA A 497 28.92 -0.50 -29.46
C ALA A 497 28.84 0.96 -29.00
N SER A 498 29.47 1.32 -27.89
CA SER A 498 29.49 2.67 -27.33
C SER A 498 30.75 2.93 -26.49
N SER A 499 31.01 4.21 -26.18
CA SER A 499 31.99 4.63 -25.17
C SER A 499 31.52 4.32 -23.75
N THR A 500 32.42 4.40 -22.75
CA THR A 500 32.11 4.11 -21.33
C THR A 500 31.16 5.11 -20.66
N ASP A 501 30.98 6.29 -21.25
CA ASP A 501 30.08 7.37 -20.85
C ASP A 501 28.82 7.46 -21.72
N GLN A 502 28.68 6.55 -22.69
CA GLN A 502 27.58 6.48 -23.64
C GLN A 502 26.83 5.14 -23.48
N ARG A 503 25.62 5.08 -24.03
CA ARG A 503 24.76 3.88 -24.01
C ARG A 503 24.66 3.23 -25.37
N SER A 504 24.35 1.94 -25.39
CA SER A 504 23.89 1.26 -26.61
C SER A 504 22.37 1.37 -26.71
N TYR A 505 21.90 2.23 -27.61
CA TYR A 505 20.47 2.53 -27.73
C TYR A 505 19.73 1.49 -28.56
N ILE A 506 18.44 1.32 -28.23
CA ILE A 506 17.51 0.52 -29.02
C ILE A 506 17.08 1.33 -30.26
N TYR A 507 17.02 0.68 -31.41
CA TYR A 507 16.46 1.27 -32.63
C TYR A 507 14.93 1.16 -32.60
N ALA A 508 14.33 2.04 -31.81
CA ALA A 508 12.90 2.17 -31.61
C ALA A 508 12.50 3.64 -31.68
N GLU A 509 11.74 4.02 -32.70
CA GLU A 509 11.20 5.37 -32.83
C GLU A 509 9.79 5.44 -32.23
N PRO A 510 9.49 6.35 -31.28
CA PRO A 510 8.20 6.40 -30.58
C PRO A 510 6.96 6.40 -31.48
N ASN A 511 7.05 6.99 -32.68
CA ASN A 511 5.98 7.05 -33.68
C ASN A 511 6.41 6.52 -35.06
N GLY A 512 7.51 5.76 -35.10
CA GLY A 512 8.17 5.35 -36.33
C GLY A 512 8.35 3.84 -36.45
N VAL A 513 9.28 3.43 -37.33
CA VAL A 513 9.53 2.02 -37.58
C VAL A 513 10.29 1.42 -36.41
N GLN A 514 9.67 0.43 -35.77
CA GLN A 514 10.30 -0.35 -34.71
C GLN A 514 11.23 -1.40 -35.32
N LYS A 515 12.55 -1.16 -35.25
CA LYS A 515 13.56 -2.08 -35.79
C LYS A 515 13.91 -3.23 -34.83
N ARG A 516 13.55 -3.12 -33.54
CA ARG A 516 13.59 -4.23 -32.55
C ARG A 516 14.97 -4.85 -32.34
N HIS A 517 15.99 -4.04 -32.51
CA HIS A 517 17.39 -4.38 -32.32
C HIS A 517 18.08 -3.17 -31.70
N THR A 518 19.23 -3.34 -31.07
CA THR A 518 20.08 -2.17 -30.79
C THR A 518 20.50 -1.49 -32.10
N ILE A 519 20.69 -0.17 -32.07
CA ILE A 519 21.15 0.61 -33.23
C ILE A 519 22.44 -0.02 -33.78
N PHE A 520 23.37 -0.39 -32.89
CA PHE A 520 24.63 -1.01 -33.25
C PHE A 520 24.44 -2.36 -33.96
N THR A 521 23.71 -3.29 -33.33
CA THR A 521 23.53 -4.65 -33.89
C THR A 521 22.75 -4.62 -35.20
N TYR A 522 21.75 -3.72 -35.31
CA TYR A 522 21.04 -3.48 -36.55
C TYR A 522 21.97 -3.05 -37.68
N PHE A 523 22.80 -2.02 -37.48
CA PHE A 523 23.68 -1.52 -38.55
C PHE A 523 24.86 -2.44 -38.84
N LEU A 524 25.29 -3.25 -37.88
CA LEU A 524 26.26 -4.32 -38.12
C LEU A 524 25.68 -5.36 -39.09
N ALA A 525 24.48 -5.85 -38.82
CA ALA A 525 23.78 -6.78 -39.71
C ALA A 525 23.51 -6.16 -41.09
N ASP A 526 23.08 -4.89 -41.14
CA ASP A 526 22.85 -4.18 -42.40
C ASP A 526 24.15 -3.96 -43.21
N ALA A 527 25.29 -3.75 -42.56
CA ALA A 527 26.60 -3.69 -43.23
C ALA A 527 26.93 -5.03 -43.90
N LEU A 528 26.81 -6.13 -43.16
CA LEU A 528 27.03 -7.48 -43.70
C LEU A 528 26.04 -7.78 -44.83
N LYS A 529 24.77 -7.41 -44.66
CA LYS A 529 23.74 -7.59 -45.69
C LYS A 529 24.06 -6.87 -47.00
N LYS A 530 24.76 -5.73 -46.92
CA LYS A 530 25.25 -4.97 -48.08
C LYS A 530 26.52 -5.55 -48.70
N GLY A 531 27.03 -6.66 -48.18
CA GLY A 531 28.24 -7.33 -48.66
C GLY A 531 29.54 -6.77 -48.08
N ASN A 532 29.47 -5.91 -47.06
CA ASN A 532 30.68 -5.43 -46.40
C ASN A 532 31.22 -6.55 -45.50
N VAL A 533 32.40 -7.07 -45.83
CA VAL A 533 33.04 -8.15 -45.06
C VAL A 533 34.39 -7.74 -44.45
N ASN A 534 34.97 -6.63 -44.91
CA ASN A 534 36.19 -6.08 -44.36
C ASN A 534 35.89 -5.09 -43.23
N TRP A 535 36.66 -5.14 -42.14
CA TRP A 535 36.45 -4.27 -40.99
C TRP A 535 36.61 -2.78 -41.29
N ALA A 536 37.41 -2.38 -42.27
CA ALA A 536 37.50 -0.98 -42.70
C ALA A 536 36.16 -0.46 -43.23
N ASP A 537 35.48 -1.25 -44.08
CA ASP A 537 34.18 -0.89 -44.66
C ASP A 537 33.06 -0.97 -43.62
N ILE A 538 33.05 -2.03 -42.80
CA ILE A 538 32.09 -2.20 -41.71
C ILE A 538 32.21 -1.04 -40.72
N ARG A 539 33.43 -0.68 -40.30
CA ARG A 539 33.66 0.44 -39.39
C ARG A 539 33.17 1.76 -39.98
N SER A 540 33.55 2.08 -41.22
CA SER A 540 33.10 3.29 -41.92
C SER A 540 31.57 3.38 -42.01
N TYR A 541 30.92 2.22 -42.18
CA TYR A 541 29.48 2.12 -42.18
C TYR A 541 28.87 2.35 -40.79
N LEU A 542 29.41 1.71 -39.75
CA LEU A 542 28.95 1.85 -38.37
C LEU A 542 29.15 3.27 -37.83
N ASP A 543 30.34 3.86 -37.99
CA ASP A 543 30.69 5.21 -37.53
C ASP A 543 29.69 6.25 -38.05
N ARG A 544 29.27 6.11 -39.32
CA ARG A 544 28.33 7.02 -39.96
C ARG A 544 26.90 6.84 -39.46
N ASN A 545 26.42 5.60 -39.41
CA ASN A 545 25.00 5.33 -39.22
C ASN A 545 24.60 5.26 -37.73
N VAL A 546 25.46 4.72 -36.86
CA VAL A 546 25.16 4.56 -35.43
C VAL A 546 25.09 5.92 -34.73
N SER A 547 26.10 6.77 -34.92
CA SER A 547 26.15 8.10 -34.29
C SER A 547 25.06 9.03 -34.85
N PHE A 548 24.80 8.98 -36.16
CA PHE A 548 23.72 9.76 -36.78
C PHE A 548 22.34 9.37 -36.22
N THR A 549 22.04 8.06 -36.18
CA THR A 549 20.73 7.55 -35.77
C THR A 549 20.47 7.79 -34.28
N SER A 550 21.47 7.54 -33.43
CA SER A 550 21.35 7.80 -31.97
C SER A 550 21.05 9.28 -31.69
N ARG A 551 21.76 10.20 -32.34
CA ARG A 551 21.51 11.65 -32.20
C ARG A 551 20.14 12.06 -32.73
N SER A 552 19.70 11.47 -33.84
CA SER A 552 18.40 11.78 -34.44
C SER A 552 17.22 11.34 -33.55
N ILE A 553 17.33 10.17 -32.90
CA ILE A 553 16.23 9.59 -32.11
C ILE A 553 16.27 10.09 -30.66
N PHE A 554 17.46 10.12 -30.05
CA PHE A 554 17.63 10.32 -28.60
C PHE A 554 18.28 11.65 -28.23
N ASN A 555 18.69 12.47 -29.21
CA ASN A 555 19.49 13.68 -28.97
C ASN A 555 20.75 13.41 -28.12
N ALA A 556 21.33 12.20 -28.28
CA ALA A 556 22.50 11.73 -27.56
C ALA A 556 23.41 10.95 -28.49
N ALA A 557 24.72 10.99 -28.25
CA ALA A 557 25.70 10.28 -29.08
C ALA A 557 25.85 8.82 -28.66
N GLN A 558 25.99 7.96 -29.66
CA GLN A 558 26.52 6.60 -29.55
C GLN A 558 27.62 6.44 -30.58
N ASP A 559 28.86 6.48 -30.12
CA ASP A 559 30.04 6.36 -30.95
C ASP A 559 30.73 5.02 -30.67
N ILE A 560 30.96 4.23 -31.72
CA ILE A 560 31.61 2.92 -31.58
C ILE A 560 33.08 3.10 -31.19
N ARG A 561 33.64 2.11 -30.48
CA ARG A 561 35.07 2.04 -30.21
C ARG A 561 35.67 0.86 -30.95
N PHE A 562 36.67 1.15 -31.77
CA PHE A 562 37.31 0.16 -32.64
C PHE A 562 38.79 0.04 -32.28
N PHE A 563 39.26 -1.19 -32.10
CA PHE A 563 40.64 -1.51 -31.79
C PHE A 563 41.14 -2.69 -32.65
N GLY A 564 42.43 -2.71 -32.97
CA GLY A 564 43.05 -3.79 -33.74
C GLY A 564 43.13 -3.52 -35.24
N SER A 565 43.17 -4.58 -36.03
CA SER A 565 43.34 -4.54 -37.48
C SER A 565 42.05 -4.15 -38.19
N ASP A 566 42.09 -3.09 -39.00
CA ASP A 566 41.00 -2.71 -39.91
C ASP A 566 41.05 -3.45 -41.24
N SER A 567 42.20 -4.02 -41.61
CA SER A 567 42.35 -4.83 -42.82
C SER A 567 41.81 -6.25 -42.68
N LEU A 568 41.44 -6.66 -41.46
CA LEU A 568 40.88 -7.99 -41.21
C LEU A 568 39.54 -8.16 -41.94
N SER A 569 39.42 -9.22 -42.73
CA SER A 569 38.17 -9.63 -43.36
C SER A 569 37.49 -10.69 -42.49
N LEU A 570 36.16 -10.63 -42.39
CA LEU A 570 35.34 -11.64 -41.70
C LEU A 570 35.20 -12.94 -42.50
N ILE A 571 35.58 -12.91 -43.77
CA ILE A 571 35.66 -14.08 -44.67
C ILE A 571 36.98 -14.02 -45.45
N ASP A 572 37.55 -15.17 -45.80
CA ASP A 572 38.81 -15.25 -46.56
C ASP A 572 38.74 -14.68 -47.98
#